data_AF-A0A833X5Y4-F1
#
_entry.id   AF-A0A833X5Y4-F1
#
_cell.length_a   1.000
_cell.length_b   1.000
_cell.length_c   1.000
_cell.angle_alpha   90.00
_cell.angle_beta   90.00
_cell.angle_gamma   90.00
#
_symmetry.space_group_name_H-M   'P 1'
#
loop_
_entity.id
_entity.type
_entity.pdbx_description
1 polymer ?
#
loop_
_entity_poly.entity_id
_entity_poly.type
_entity_poly.pdbx_seq_one_letter_code
_entity_poly.pdbx_strand_id
1 'polypeptide(L)'
;MVTGAGNDESRIVLTKPVALEGESDIDYTAPNPLQLVLSLFKNVMPGSDLSRFQLPPIFNIPKSQLQCFGESVYCIATDMLSRCNGGKSPHDRFIAVTAWSISTLRPLIFGVAPYNPILGETHHVSSGNLNVLLEQVSHHPPVSALHATDERENVEMIWCHHPSPKFHGTSVEAEVLGKRQLKLLNHGETYVMNSLNLLIRFLPGPGTDWVGKVKIQCQETGLEAELCFRSNSFLWRRGNHRSVKGKIFDSSSLQTVYEIDGHWDRTVGVKDISNGKLTIIYNAKEVISGLTAPIVKDPKEVWPTESAMVWSDVSQSILSKDWEKAREAKKVVEEKQRELLRERDSRGETWIPKHFTVSHSKEGGWDCSPIQKWVPPAPIVVPL
;
A
#
# COMPACT_ATOMS: atom_id res chain seq x y z
N MET A 1 0.85 44.38 20.69
CA MET A 1 1.49 43.40 21.60
C MET A 1 0.94 42.03 21.23
N VAL A 2 1.62 41.36 20.31
CA VAL A 2 2.52 40.21 20.56
C VAL A 2 1.71 38.90 20.71
N THR A 3 1.62 38.22 19.56
CA THR A 3 1.67 36.77 19.31
C THR A 3 0.82 35.82 20.17
N GLY A 4 -0.25 35.30 19.56
CA GLY A 4 -0.75 33.96 19.84
C GLY A 4 -0.17 32.99 18.83
N ALA A 5 0.99 32.39 19.13
CA ALA A 5 1.42 31.17 18.46
C ALA A 5 0.45 30.06 18.91
N GLY A 6 -0.54 29.75 18.07
CA GLY A 6 -1.31 28.53 18.24
C GLY A 6 -0.37 27.33 18.08
N ASN A 7 -0.40 26.41 19.03
CA ASN A 7 0.42 25.20 19.02
C ASN A 7 0.16 24.40 17.73
N ASP A 8 1.11 24.42 16.80
CA ASP A 8 1.05 23.69 15.50
C ASP A 8 0.97 22.16 15.69
N GLU A 9 1.23 21.68 16.91
CA GLU A 9 1.12 20.28 17.33
C GLU A 9 -0.32 19.72 17.25
N SER A 10 -1.36 20.57 17.25
CA SER A 10 -2.76 20.12 17.28
C SER A 10 -3.34 19.76 15.90
N ARG A 11 -2.53 19.76 14.83
CA ARG A 11 -3.04 19.63 13.46
C ARG A 11 -2.84 18.24 12.83
N ILE A 12 -1.86 17.45 13.25
CA ILE A 12 -1.56 16.16 12.59
C ILE A 12 -2.59 15.10 12.98
N VAL A 13 -3.19 14.44 11.97
CA VAL A 13 -4.14 13.35 12.19
C VAL A 13 -3.57 12.03 11.68
N LEU A 14 -3.20 11.15 12.63
CA LEU A 14 -2.78 9.78 12.37
C LEU A 14 -3.82 8.81 12.93
N THR A 15 -4.16 7.79 12.15
CA THR A 15 -5.18 6.79 12.51
C THR A 15 -4.56 5.41 12.55
N LYS A 16 -5.18 4.47 13.28
CA LYS A 16 -4.69 3.07 13.30
C LYS A 16 -4.74 2.46 11.90
N PRO A 17 -3.81 1.56 11.53
CA PRO A 17 -3.92 0.76 10.33
C PRO A 17 -5.20 -0.10 10.33
N VAL A 18 -5.65 -0.51 9.15
CA VAL A 18 -6.77 -1.45 9.05
C VAL A 18 -6.32 -2.83 9.56
N ALA A 19 -6.95 -3.30 10.64
CA ALA A 19 -6.71 -4.60 11.26
C ALA A 19 -7.63 -5.69 10.68
N LEU A 20 -7.39 -6.94 11.07
CA LEU A 20 -8.25 -8.09 10.73
C LEU A 20 -9.70 -7.89 11.20
N GLU A 21 -10.64 -8.56 10.53
CA GLU A 21 -12.06 -8.53 10.88
C GLU A 21 -12.28 -8.90 12.35
N GLY A 22 -13.02 -8.06 13.07
CA GLY A 22 -13.32 -8.23 14.50
C GLY A 22 -12.36 -7.54 15.46
N GLU A 23 -11.28 -6.91 14.98
CA GLU A 23 -10.35 -6.11 15.80
C GLU A 23 -10.43 -4.60 15.54
N SER A 24 -11.14 -4.16 14.49
CA SER A 24 -11.29 -2.75 14.17
C SER A 24 -12.46 -2.10 14.91
N ASP A 25 -12.19 -1.19 15.83
CA ASP A 25 -13.17 -0.23 16.40
C ASP A 25 -13.63 0.84 15.37
N ILE A 26 -13.23 0.66 14.11
CA ILE A 26 -13.24 1.68 13.08
C ILE A 26 -14.36 1.38 12.10
N ASP A 27 -15.51 2.02 12.32
CA ASP A 27 -16.60 2.05 11.34
C ASP A 27 -16.54 3.36 10.54
N TYR A 28 -15.71 3.37 9.49
CA TYR A 28 -15.76 4.43 8.47
C TYR A 28 -16.91 4.23 7.48
N THR A 29 -17.69 3.17 7.60
CA THR A 29 -18.72 2.85 6.61
C THR A 29 -19.98 3.64 6.88
N ALA A 30 -20.49 4.28 5.83
CA ALA A 30 -21.78 4.91 5.88
C ALA A 30 -22.90 3.86 5.87
N PRO A 31 -24.09 4.18 6.42
CA PRO A 31 -25.26 3.30 6.33
C PRO A 31 -25.57 2.96 4.87
N ASN A 32 -25.87 1.70 4.58
CA ASN A 32 -26.16 1.19 3.23
C ASN A 32 -25.05 1.49 2.20
N PRO A 33 -23.80 1.02 2.42
CA PRO A 33 -22.66 1.37 1.58
C PRO A 33 -22.84 0.96 0.11
N LEU A 34 -23.57 -0.13 -0.17
CA LEU A 34 -23.87 -0.55 -1.53
C LEU A 34 -24.72 0.49 -2.29
N GLN A 35 -25.74 1.07 -1.65
CA GLN A 35 -26.59 2.07 -2.31
C GLN A 35 -25.81 3.35 -2.62
N LEU A 36 -24.92 3.77 -1.71
CA LEU A 36 -24.04 4.91 -1.91
C LEU A 36 -23.06 4.67 -3.06
N VAL A 37 -22.45 3.50 -3.13
CA VAL A 37 -21.54 3.14 -4.22
C VAL A 37 -22.29 3.09 -5.56
N LEU A 38 -23.48 2.48 -5.60
CA LEU A 38 -24.29 2.45 -6.82
C LEU A 38 -24.72 3.86 -7.28
N SER A 39 -25.01 4.77 -6.34
CA SER A 39 -25.35 6.16 -6.69
C SER A 39 -24.15 6.94 -7.22
N LEU A 40 -22.96 6.70 -6.66
CA LEU A 40 -21.69 7.28 -7.12
C LEU A 40 -21.39 6.93 -8.59
N PHE A 41 -21.64 5.68 -8.99
CA PHE A 41 -21.36 5.19 -10.34
C PHE A 41 -22.55 5.25 -11.30
N LYS A 42 -23.71 5.79 -10.89
CA LYS A 42 -24.95 5.80 -11.69
C LYS A 42 -24.76 6.37 -13.10
N ASN A 43 -23.91 7.39 -13.25
CA ASN A 43 -23.67 8.09 -14.51
C ASN A 43 -22.31 7.74 -15.15
N VAL A 44 -21.63 6.72 -14.65
CA VAL A 44 -20.32 6.30 -15.16
C VAL A 44 -20.51 5.14 -16.14
N MET A 45 -19.91 5.23 -17.33
CA MET A 45 -20.05 4.17 -18.33
C MET A 45 -19.09 3.01 -18.02
N PRO A 46 -19.50 1.75 -18.20
CA PRO A 46 -18.57 0.62 -18.18
C PRO A 46 -17.41 0.83 -19.17
N GLY A 47 -16.20 0.50 -18.75
CA GLY A 47 -14.94 0.78 -19.45
C GLY A 47 -14.28 2.11 -19.08
N SER A 48 -14.94 2.98 -18.29
CA SER A 48 -14.36 4.28 -17.91
C SER A 48 -13.13 4.11 -17.02
N ASP A 49 -12.08 4.87 -17.35
CA ASP A 49 -10.92 5.09 -16.49
C ASP A 49 -11.31 6.02 -15.32
N LEU A 50 -11.02 5.58 -14.09
CA LEU A 50 -11.35 6.31 -12.86
C LEU A 50 -10.15 7.06 -12.28
N SER A 51 -9.01 7.12 -12.96
CA SER A 51 -7.78 7.80 -12.49
C SER A 51 -7.96 9.29 -12.22
N ARG A 52 -8.99 9.92 -12.82
CA ARG A 52 -9.38 11.32 -12.60
C ARG A 52 -10.70 11.48 -11.86
N PHE A 53 -11.28 10.37 -11.37
CA PHE A 53 -12.57 10.37 -10.71
C PHE A 53 -12.45 10.96 -9.30
N GLN A 54 -13.21 12.02 -9.01
CA GLN A 54 -13.19 12.68 -7.72
C GLN A 54 -14.19 12.02 -6.76
N LEU A 55 -13.68 11.44 -5.68
CA LEU A 55 -14.50 10.85 -4.63
C LEU A 55 -14.99 11.93 -3.64
N PRO A 56 -16.28 11.97 -3.31
CA PRO A 56 -16.76 12.73 -2.16
C PRO A 56 -16.16 12.20 -0.84
N PRO A 57 -15.98 13.05 0.20
CA PRO A 57 -15.34 12.65 1.46
C PRO A 57 -16.00 11.47 2.19
N ILE A 58 -17.30 11.24 2.00
CA ILE A 58 -18.02 10.10 2.60
C ILE A 58 -17.50 8.74 2.09
N PHE A 59 -16.84 8.71 0.93
CA PHE A 59 -16.17 7.53 0.39
C PHE A 59 -14.69 7.50 0.76
N ASN A 60 -14.22 8.38 1.64
CA ASN A 60 -12.83 8.42 2.07
C ASN A 60 -12.61 7.85 3.47
N ILE A 61 -11.56 7.04 3.61
CA ILE A 61 -10.94 6.82 4.93
C ILE A 61 -9.99 7.99 5.23
N PRO A 62 -9.75 8.34 6.51
CA PRO A 62 -8.87 9.43 6.91
C PRO A 62 -7.38 9.04 6.79
N LYS A 63 -6.98 8.65 5.57
CA LYS A 63 -5.62 8.25 5.18
C LYS A 63 -5.38 8.56 3.71
N SER A 64 -4.18 9.02 3.39
CA SER A 64 -3.66 9.09 2.02
C SER A 64 -3.24 7.70 1.52
N GLN A 65 -3.21 7.50 0.20
CA GLN A 65 -2.65 6.27 -0.39
C GLN A 65 -1.18 6.05 0.05
N LEU A 66 -0.41 7.13 0.24
CA LEU A 66 0.97 7.01 0.71
C LEU A 66 1.04 6.36 2.10
N GLN A 67 0.13 6.74 3.00
CA GLN A 67 0.02 6.13 4.33
C GLN A 67 -0.38 4.66 4.21
N CYS A 68 -1.37 4.32 3.38
CA CYS A 68 -1.77 2.91 3.19
C CYS A 68 -0.64 2.04 2.62
N PHE A 69 0.14 2.54 1.67
CA PHE A 69 1.31 1.82 1.16
C PHE A 69 2.42 1.70 2.22
N GLY A 70 2.70 2.76 2.97
CA GLY A 70 3.69 2.73 4.06
C GLY A 70 3.32 1.78 5.19
N GLU A 71 2.06 1.80 5.66
CA GLU A 71 1.56 0.93 6.73
C GLU A 71 1.68 -0.55 6.39
N SER A 72 1.64 -0.91 5.09
CA SER A 72 1.89 -2.28 4.64
C SER A 72 3.30 -2.79 4.96
N VAL A 73 4.25 -1.86 5.13
CA VAL A 73 5.67 -2.08 5.35
C VAL A 73 6.04 -1.94 6.83
N TYR A 74 5.70 -0.82 7.47
CA TYR A 74 6.19 -0.49 8.81
C TYR A 74 5.26 -0.88 9.96
N CYS A 75 3.97 -1.11 9.69
CA CYS A 75 2.99 -1.53 10.71
C CYS A 75 2.80 -3.04 10.66
N ILE A 76 3.75 -3.77 11.23
CA ILE A 76 3.72 -5.23 11.40
C ILE A 76 4.03 -5.56 12.86
N ALA A 77 3.29 -6.49 13.46
CA ALA A 77 3.49 -6.91 14.85
C ALA A 77 4.65 -7.90 15.03
N THR A 78 5.06 -8.56 13.95
CA THR A 78 6.18 -9.50 13.93
C THR A 78 7.21 -9.05 12.88
N ASP A 79 8.49 -9.08 13.23
CA ASP A 79 9.59 -8.73 12.33
C ASP A 79 9.77 -9.76 11.20
N MET A 80 9.10 -9.49 10.08
CA MET A 80 9.18 -10.32 8.88
C MET A 80 10.46 -10.09 8.07
N LEU A 81 11.09 -8.92 8.18
CA LEU A 81 12.27 -8.54 7.39
C LEU A 81 13.53 -9.23 7.93
N SER A 82 13.72 -9.27 9.25
CA SER A 82 14.82 -10.01 9.86
C SER A 82 14.76 -11.50 9.51
N ARG A 83 13.55 -12.09 9.43
CA ARG A 83 13.35 -13.48 8.95
C ARG A 83 13.82 -13.69 7.51
N CYS A 84 13.63 -12.70 6.63
CA CYS A 84 14.13 -12.77 5.25
C CYS A 84 15.65 -12.80 5.24
N ASN A 85 16.28 -11.90 5.99
CA ASN A 85 17.74 -11.76 6.02
C ASN A 85 18.44 -12.92 6.76
N GLY A 86 17.78 -13.52 7.76
CA GLY A 86 18.32 -14.60 8.59
C GLY A 86 18.23 -16.01 7.98
N GLY A 87 17.64 -16.16 6.79
CA GLY A 87 17.56 -17.46 6.11
C GLY A 87 18.95 -18.00 5.72
N LYS A 88 19.20 -19.27 6.05
CA LYS A 88 20.54 -19.89 5.91
C LYS A 88 20.87 -20.26 4.47
N SER A 89 19.88 -20.74 3.72
CA SER A 89 20.00 -21.08 2.30
C SER A 89 19.23 -20.10 1.42
N PRO A 90 19.54 -20.00 0.12
CA PRO A 90 18.72 -19.27 -0.85
C PRO A 90 17.24 -19.65 -0.80
N HIS A 91 16.94 -20.94 -0.61
CA HIS A 91 15.56 -21.43 -0.49
C HIS A 91 14.88 -20.92 0.79
N ASP A 92 15.55 -20.95 1.93
CA ASP A 92 14.99 -20.44 3.20
C ASP A 92 14.66 -18.95 3.09
N ARG A 93 15.58 -18.16 2.52
CA ARG A 93 15.38 -16.73 2.28
C ARG A 93 14.24 -16.48 1.31
N PHE A 94 14.17 -17.24 0.21
CA PHE A 94 13.10 -17.09 -0.77
C PHE A 94 11.71 -17.42 -0.19
N ILE A 95 11.62 -18.46 0.64
CA ILE A 95 10.38 -18.79 1.38
C ILE A 95 10.01 -17.64 2.33
N ALA A 96 10.98 -17.09 3.06
CA ALA A 96 10.75 -15.97 3.96
C ALA A 96 10.33 -14.69 3.22
N VAL A 97 10.94 -14.36 2.09
CA VAL A 97 10.54 -13.24 1.23
C VAL A 97 9.14 -13.45 0.67
N THR A 98 8.79 -14.69 0.32
CA THR A 98 7.43 -15.02 -0.13
C THR A 98 6.41 -14.78 0.99
N ALA A 99 6.72 -15.20 2.22
CA ALA A 99 5.88 -14.94 3.39
C ALA A 99 5.77 -13.44 3.71
N TRP A 100 6.88 -12.71 3.61
CA TRP A 100 6.91 -11.26 3.78
C TRP A 100 6.06 -10.56 2.72
N SER A 101 6.16 -10.93 1.44
CA SER A 101 5.31 -10.35 0.39
C SER A 101 3.82 -10.57 0.68
N ILE A 102 3.42 -11.73 1.21
CA ILE A 102 2.03 -11.99 1.62
C ILE A 102 1.65 -11.09 2.80
N SER A 103 2.56 -10.88 3.75
CA SER A 103 2.31 -10.04 4.93
C SER A 103 2.08 -8.57 4.62
N THR A 104 2.44 -8.09 3.42
CA THR A 104 2.15 -6.71 2.98
C THR A 104 0.67 -6.50 2.63
N LEU A 105 -0.14 -7.55 2.55
CA LEU A 105 -1.58 -7.39 2.32
C LEU A 105 -2.27 -6.82 3.55
N ARG A 106 -3.27 -5.98 3.30
CA ARG A 106 -4.11 -5.39 4.34
C ARG A 106 -5.59 -5.65 4.03
N PRO A 107 -6.44 -5.82 5.06
CA PRO A 107 -7.88 -5.86 4.87
C PRO A 107 -8.39 -4.61 4.18
N LEU A 108 -9.44 -4.81 3.37
CA LEU A 108 -10.05 -3.78 2.55
C LEU A 108 -11.47 -3.53 3.07
N ILE A 109 -11.87 -2.26 3.12
CA ILE A 109 -13.19 -1.85 3.58
C ILE A 109 -14.03 -1.53 2.34
N PHE A 110 -15.16 -2.21 2.19
CA PHE A 110 -16.05 -1.96 1.06
C PHE A 110 -16.64 -0.55 1.09
N GLY A 111 -16.62 0.12 -0.06
CA GLY A 111 -17.26 1.41 -0.26
C GLY A 111 -16.45 2.63 0.19
N VAL A 112 -15.20 2.45 0.61
CA VAL A 112 -14.30 3.56 0.94
C VAL A 112 -12.92 3.39 0.30
N ALA A 113 -12.21 4.48 0.09
CA ALA A 113 -10.87 4.53 -0.47
C ALA A 113 -10.03 5.61 0.24
N PRO A 114 -8.70 5.47 0.30
CA PRO A 114 -7.84 6.56 0.78
C PRO A 114 -7.92 7.80 -0.12
N TYR A 115 -7.43 8.94 0.38
CA TYR A 115 -7.24 10.13 -0.45
C TYR A 115 -6.25 9.85 -1.58
N ASN A 116 -6.54 10.36 -2.78
CA ASN A 116 -5.57 10.37 -3.87
C ASN A 116 -4.49 11.42 -3.53
N PRO A 117 -3.21 11.04 -3.38
CA PRO A 117 -2.19 11.98 -2.93
C PRO A 117 -2.01 13.14 -3.90
N ILE A 118 -1.70 14.31 -3.35
CA ILE A 118 -1.36 15.49 -4.14
C ILE A 118 0.05 15.37 -4.73
N LEU A 119 0.35 16.10 -5.80
CA LEU A 119 1.69 16.04 -6.41
C LEU A 119 2.75 16.56 -5.43
N GLY A 120 3.79 15.76 -5.17
CA GLY A 120 4.82 16.07 -4.19
C GLY A 120 4.41 15.87 -2.73
N GLU A 121 3.25 15.27 -2.46
CA GLU A 121 2.93 14.75 -1.13
C GLU A 121 3.98 13.72 -0.71
N THR A 122 4.32 13.70 0.58
CA THR A 122 5.31 12.80 1.16
C THR A 122 4.72 12.03 2.32
N HIS A 123 5.27 10.87 2.65
CA HIS A 123 5.02 10.20 3.92
C HIS A 123 6.31 9.61 4.49
N HIS A 124 6.70 10.02 5.71
CA HIS A 124 8.00 9.70 6.30
C HIS A 124 7.81 9.15 7.72
N VAL A 125 8.13 7.86 7.93
CA VAL A 125 7.88 7.13 9.18
C VAL A 125 9.04 6.20 9.53
N SER A 126 9.35 6.08 10.82
CA SER A 126 10.30 5.10 11.36
C SER A 126 9.59 4.05 12.23
N SER A 127 10.00 2.79 12.10
CA SER A 127 9.55 1.68 12.95
C SER A 127 10.78 0.87 13.37
N GLY A 128 11.19 1.00 14.64
CA GLY A 128 12.48 0.48 15.08
C GLY A 128 13.64 1.07 14.27
N ASN A 129 14.39 0.24 13.56
CA ASN A 129 15.49 0.65 12.68
C ASN A 129 15.06 0.89 11.21
N LEU A 130 13.84 0.51 10.85
CA LEU A 130 13.32 0.65 9.50
C LEU A 130 12.80 2.08 9.30
N ASN A 131 13.42 2.82 8.38
CA ASN A 131 12.97 4.14 7.97
C ASN A 131 12.29 4.06 6.60
N VAL A 132 11.10 4.64 6.46
CA VAL A 132 10.26 4.56 5.26
C VAL A 132 9.93 5.96 4.78
N LEU A 133 10.17 6.23 3.49
CA LEU A 133 9.82 7.46 2.81
C LEU A 133 9.04 7.18 1.54
N LEU A 134 7.89 7.81 1.40
CA LEU A 134 7.09 7.81 0.19
C LEU A 134 6.97 9.22 -0.38
N GLU A 135 6.85 9.31 -1.70
CA GLU A 135 6.53 10.56 -2.41
C GLU A 135 5.53 10.27 -3.54
N GLN A 136 4.54 11.16 -3.71
CA GLN A 136 3.71 11.18 -4.91
C GLN A 136 4.46 11.87 -6.05
N VAL A 137 5.07 11.08 -6.92
CA VAL A 137 5.96 11.58 -7.98
C VAL A 137 5.22 12.03 -9.25
N SER A 138 3.97 11.58 -9.43
CA SER A 138 3.08 12.01 -10.52
C SER A 138 1.62 11.97 -10.07
N HIS A 139 0.77 12.88 -10.57
CA HIS A 139 -0.66 12.93 -10.24
C HIS A 139 -1.57 12.52 -11.41
N HIS A 140 -1.16 12.77 -12.66
CA HIS A 140 -1.90 12.40 -13.86
C HIS A 140 -0.97 11.76 -14.92
N PRO A 141 -0.78 10.42 -14.89
CA PRO A 141 -1.43 9.46 -13.99
C PRO A 141 -0.88 9.48 -12.56
N PRO A 142 -1.61 8.94 -11.56
CA PRO A 142 -1.12 8.85 -10.19
C PRO A 142 0.00 7.81 -10.09
N VAL A 143 1.16 8.22 -9.56
CA VAL A 143 2.32 7.37 -9.30
C VAL A 143 2.94 7.75 -7.97
N SER A 144 3.11 6.76 -7.10
CA SER A 144 3.77 6.89 -5.81
C SER A 144 5.05 6.06 -5.79
N ALA A 145 6.12 6.64 -5.28
CA ALA A 145 7.39 5.95 -5.04
C ALA A 145 7.58 5.71 -3.54
N LEU A 146 8.18 4.59 -3.17
CA LEU A 146 8.55 4.24 -1.79
C LEU A 146 10.02 3.83 -1.76
N HIS A 147 10.74 4.36 -0.78
CA HIS A 147 12.06 3.91 -0.37
C HIS A 147 12.00 3.55 1.11
N ALA A 148 12.43 2.35 1.48
CA ALA A 148 12.57 1.97 2.88
C ALA A 148 13.91 1.31 3.12
N THR A 149 14.55 1.64 4.24
CA THR A 149 15.87 1.12 4.57
C THR A 149 16.02 0.79 6.03
N ASP A 150 16.63 -0.35 6.32
CA ASP A 150 17.19 -0.69 7.62
C ASP A 150 18.71 -0.81 7.45
N GLU A 151 19.43 0.22 7.88
CA GLU A 151 20.90 0.27 7.77
C GLU A 151 21.59 -0.78 8.65
N ARG A 152 20.95 -1.20 9.75
CA ARG A 152 21.56 -2.18 10.68
C ARG A 152 21.45 -3.58 10.13
N GLU A 153 20.28 -3.91 9.58
CA GLU A 153 20.02 -5.21 8.96
C GLU A 153 20.46 -5.26 7.49
N ASN A 154 20.96 -4.16 6.91
CA ASN A 154 21.37 -4.05 5.51
C ASN A 154 20.24 -4.48 4.55
N VAL A 155 19.04 -3.93 4.77
CA VAL A 155 17.85 -4.16 3.95
C VAL A 155 17.43 -2.88 3.26
N GLU A 156 17.07 -2.97 1.97
CA GLU A 156 16.57 -1.85 1.17
C GLU A 156 15.33 -2.29 0.38
N MET A 157 14.33 -1.42 0.31
CA MET A 157 13.10 -1.62 -0.46
C MET A 157 12.86 -0.43 -1.37
N ILE A 158 12.55 -0.69 -2.64
CA ILE A 158 12.23 0.34 -3.62
C ILE A 158 10.96 -0.07 -4.36
N TRP A 159 9.88 0.67 -4.19
CA TRP A 159 8.61 0.39 -4.86
C TRP A 159 8.16 1.56 -5.72
N CYS A 160 7.53 1.23 -6.84
CA CYS A 160 6.78 2.15 -7.67
C CYS A 160 5.35 1.60 -7.81
N HIS A 161 4.35 2.40 -7.41
CA HIS A 161 2.94 2.05 -7.50
C HIS A 161 2.21 3.04 -8.41
N HIS A 162 1.61 2.51 -9.47
CA HIS A 162 0.77 3.23 -10.40
C HIS A 162 -0.60 2.53 -10.47
N PRO A 163 -1.56 2.91 -9.61
CA PRO A 163 -2.92 2.37 -9.68
C PRO A 163 -3.66 2.91 -10.91
N SER A 164 -4.26 2.01 -11.69
CA SER A 164 -5.07 2.30 -12.88
C SER A 164 -6.48 1.70 -12.71
N PRO A 165 -7.39 2.37 -11.99
CA PRO A 165 -8.74 1.88 -11.74
C PRO A 165 -9.66 1.99 -12.96
N LYS A 166 -10.37 0.90 -13.29
CA LYS A 166 -11.37 0.83 -14.36
C LYS A 166 -12.72 0.40 -13.83
N PHE A 167 -13.78 1.07 -14.27
CA PHE A 167 -15.14 0.68 -13.96
C PHE A 167 -15.66 -0.36 -14.97
N HIS A 168 -16.24 -1.46 -14.51
CA HIS A 168 -16.77 -2.54 -15.35
C HIS A 168 -18.30 -2.67 -15.28
N GLY A 169 -19.01 -1.66 -14.75
CA GLY A 169 -20.46 -1.70 -14.57
C GLY A 169 -20.88 -2.32 -13.25
N THR A 170 -20.41 -3.54 -12.96
CA THR A 170 -20.75 -4.28 -11.72
C THR A 170 -19.60 -4.35 -10.71
N SER A 171 -18.43 -3.82 -11.09
CA SER A 171 -17.23 -3.78 -10.27
C SER A 171 -16.32 -2.64 -10.69
N VAL A 172 -15.38 -2.29 -9.82
CA VAL A 172 -14.18 -1.53 -10.14
C VAL A 172 -12.99 -2.46 -9.96
N GLU A 173 -12.12 -2.55 -10.96
CA GLU A 173 -10.84 -3.25 -10.86
C GLU A 173 -9.73 -2.22 -10.98
N ALA A 174 -8.84 -2.15 -9.99
CA ALA A 174 -7.64 -1.34 -10.03
C ALA A 174 -6.42 -2.25 -10.17
N GLU A 175 -5.84 -2.21 -11.37
CA GLU A 175 -4.51 -2.77 -11.63
C GLU A 175 -3.47 -1.86 -10.97
N VAL A 176 -2.56 -2.43 -10.20
CA VAL A 176 -1.46 -1.68 -9.57
C VAL A 176 -0.18 -1.98 -10.36
N LEU A 177 0.11 -1.10 -11.31
CA LEU A 177 1.29 -1.16 -12.16
C LEU A 177 2.54 -0.70 -11.39
N GLY A 178 3.70 -1.04 -11.93
CA GLY A 178 5.00 -0.74 -11.35
C GLY A 178 5.66 -1.95 -10.68
N LYS A 179 6.84 -1.70 -10.13
CA LYS A 179 7.75 -2.73 -9.63
C LYS A 179 7.98 -2.54 -8.14
N ARG A 180 7.97 -3.64 -7.39
CA ARG A 180 8.41 -3.68 -5.99
C ARG A 180 9.71 -4.46 -5.91
N GLN A 181 10.68 -3.92 -5.18
CA GLN A 181 11.96 -4.56 -4.92
C GLN A 181 12.19 -4.68 -3.42
N LEU A 182 12.75 -5.81 -3.00
CA LEU A 182 13.38 -6.02 -1.70
C LEU A 182 14.82 -6.49 -1.97
N LYS A 183 15.79 -5.81 -1.39
CA LYS A 183 17.20 -6.17 -1.48
C LYS A 183 17.69 -6.62 -0.11
N LEU A 184 18.27 -7.81 -0.07
CA LEU A 184 18.97 -8.33 1.10
C LEU A 184 20.46 -8.14 0.84
N LEU A 185 21.01 -6.99 1.25
CA LEU A 185 22.35 -6.56 0.82
C LEU A 185 23.45 -7.46 1.41
N ASN A 186 23.20 -8.09 2.56
CA ASN A 186 24.10 -9.08 3.16
C ASN A 186 24.34 -10.32 2.27
N HIS A 187 23.38 -10.63 1.40
CA HIS A 187 23.43 -11.79 0.50
C HIS A 187 23.67 -11.40 -0.96
N GLY A 188 23.64 -10.10 -1.27
CA GLY A 188 23.71 -9.61 -2.65
C GLY A 188 22.49 -10.02 -3.48
N GLU A 189 21.32 -10.20 -2.86
CA GLU A 189 20.11 -10.72 -3.51
C GLU A 189 19.07 -9.63 -3.73
N THR A 190 18.48 -9.58 -4.92
CA THR A 190 17.41 -8.65 -5.27
C THR A 190 16.14 -9.41 -5.65
N TYR A 191 15.12 -9.28 -4.81
CA TYR A 191 13.79 -9.86 -5.05
C TYR A 191 12.91 -8.83 -5.75
N VAL A 192 12.51 -9.15 -6.97
CA VAL A 192 11.62 -8.32 -7.80
C VAL A 192 10.23 -8.92 -7.80
N MET A 193 9.21 -8.09 -7.59
CA MET A 193 7.82 -8.53 -7.62
C MET A 193 6.85 -7.49 -8.17
N ASN A 194 5.78 -7.95 -8.80
CA ASN A 194 4.64 -7.10 -9.17
C ASN A 194 3.64 -6.99 -7.99
N SER A 195 2.63 -6.15 -8.14
CA SER A 195 1.55 -5.96 -7.17
C SER A 195 0.28 -6.73 -7.55
N LEU A 196 -0.62 -6.92 -6.58
CA LEU A 196 -1.95 -7.46 -6.82
C LEU A 196 -2.92 -6.39 -7.33
N ASN A 197 -3.99 -6.85 -7.97
CA ASN A 197 -5.11 -5.99 -8.34
C ASN A 197 -6.07 -5.88 -7.15
N LEU A 198 -6.69 -4.72 -7.02
CA LEU A 198 -7.81 -4.48 -6.12
C LEU A 198 -9.11 -4.64 -6.88
N LEU A 199 -9.99 -5.54 -6.42
CA LEU A 199 -11.31 -5.76 -7.00
C LEU A 199 -12.39 -5.33 -6.01
N ILE A 200 -13.17 -4.31 -6.37
CA ILE A 200 -14.36 -3.87 -5.64
C ILE A 200 -15.57 -4.34 -6.43
N ARG A 201 -16.37 -5.26 -5.88
CA ARG A 201 -17.53 -5.87 -6.54
C ARG A 201 -18.82 -5.34 -5.93
N PHE A 202 -19.82 -5.02 -6.76
CA PHE A 202 -21.13 -4.56 -6.30
C PHE A 202 -22.19 -5.64 -6.44
N LEU A 203 -22.15 -6.41 -7.53
CA LEU A 203 -23.07 -7.51 -7.85
C LEU A 203 -22.28 -8.79 -8.17
N PRO A 204 -22.76 -10.00 -7.79
CA PRO A 204 -24.04 -10.31 -7.13
C PRO A 204 -24.04 -10.05 -5.62
N GLY A 205 -22.92 -9.63 -5.05
CA GLY A 205 -22.83 -9.18 -3.66
C GLY A 205 -21.66 -8.20 -3.48
N PRO A 206 -21.80 -7.24 -2.55
CA PRO A 206 -20.75 -6.28 -2.26
C PRO A 206 -19.54 -6.98 -1.66
N GLY A 207 -18.34 -6.59 -2.09
CA GLY A 207 -17.10 -7.12 -1.54
C GLY A 207 -15.87 -6.45 -2.11
N THR A 208 -14.76 -6.58 -1.40
CA THR A 208 -13.43 -6.10 -1.80
C THR A 208 -12.40 -7.19 -1.61
N ASP A 209 -11.67 -7.50 -2.67
CA ASP A 209 -10.71 -8.60 -2.69
C ASP A 209 -9.39 -8.15 -3.32
N TRP A 210 -8.28 -8.65 -2.78
CA TRP A 210 -7.03 -8.71 -3.52
C TRP A 210 -7.09 -9.89 -4.50
N VAL A 211 -6.85 -9.63 -5.78
CA VAL A 211 -6.94 -10.64 -6.84
C VAL A 211 -5.77 -10.56 -7.82
N GLY A 212 -5.56 -11.64 -8.57
CA GLY A 212 -4.56 -11.70 -9.62
C GLY A 212 -3.35 -12.55 -9.22
N LYS A 213 -2.23 -12.33 -9.92
CA LYS A 213 -1.01 -13.11 -9.74
C LYS A 213 0.11 -12.24 -9.20
N VAL A 214 0.83 -12.72 -8.20
CA VAL A 214 2.13 -12.17 -7.79
C VAL A 214 3.21 -13.11 -8.30
N LYS A 215 4.16 -12.54 -9.02
CA LYS A 215 5.42 -13.17 -9.37
C LYS A 215 6.50 -12.55 -8.50
N ILE A 216 7.34 -13.40 -7.91
CA ILE A 216 8.54 -12.99 -7.17
C ILE A 216 9.71 -13.66 -7.88
N GLN A 217 10.76 -12.91 -8.18
CA GLN A 217 11.96 -13.44 -8.83
C GLN A 217 13.19 -12.93 -8.11
N CYS A 218 14.17 -13.81 -7.90
CA CYS A 218 15.51 -13.46 -7.46
C CYS A 218 16.50 -14.01 -8.47
N GLN A 219 17.05 -13.12 -9.31
CA GLN A 219 17.90 -13.51 -10.43
C GLN A 219 19.19 -14.17 -9.93
N GLU A 220 19.73 -13.70 -8.81
CA GLU A 220 20.99 -14.16 -8.24
C GLU A 220 20.90 -15.59 -7.71
N THR A 221 19.71 -16.04 -7.32
CA THR A 221 19.46 -17.41 -6.84
C THR A 221 18.84 -18.32 -7.88
N GLY A 222 18.32 -17.76 -8.98
CA GLY A 222 17.58 -18.51 -10.00
C GLY A 222 16.23 -19.04 -9.52
N LEU A 223 15.68 -18.50 -8.43
CA LEU A 223 14.39 -18.91 -7.88
C LEU A 223 13.27 -17.95 -8.28
N GLU A 224 12.10 -18.52 -8.52
CA GLU A 224 10.86 -17.80 -8.82
C GLU A 224 9.67 -18.35 -8.02
N ALA A 225 8.76 -17.47 -7.61
CA ALA A 225 7.43 -17.85 -7.15
C ALA A 225 6.34 -17.30 -8.06
N GLU A 226 5.29 -18.09 -8.24
CA GLU A 226 4.00 -17.63 -8.76
C GLU A 226 2.92 -17.91 -7.72
N LEU A 227 2.28 -16.85 -7.23
CA LEU A 227 1.15 -16.89 -6.30
C LEU A 227 -0.10 -16.41 -7.02
N CYS A 228 -1.20 -17.13 -6.85
CA CYS A 228 -2.53 -16.80 -7.36
C CYS A 228 -3.47 -16.47 -6.21
N PHE A 229 -4.00 -15.25 -6.22
CA PHE A 229 -4.98 -14.75 -5.26
C PHE A 229 -6.34 -14.74 -5.92
N ARG A 230 -7.29 -15.46 -5.32
CA ARG A 230 -8.64 -15.64 -5.89
C ARG A 230 -9.68 -14.98 -5.01
N SER A 231 -10.58 -14.24 -5.64
CA SER A 231 -11.84 -13.84 -5.01
C SER A 231 -12.82 -15.02 -4.97
N ASN A 232 -13.90 -14.87 -4.21
CA ASN A 232 -15.02 -15.80 -4.28
C ASN A 232 -15.51 -15.96 -5.72
N SER A 233 -15.63 -17.21 -6.17
CA SER A 233 -16.31 -17.53 -7.42
C SER A 233 -17.82 -17.50 -7.22
N PHE A 234 -18.56 -17.26 -8.30
CA PHE A 234 -20.03 -17.17 -8.37
C PHE A 234 -20.78 -18.37 -7.74
N LEU A 235 -20.08 -19.49 -7.55
CA LEU A 235 -20.57 -20.65 -6.81
C LEU A 235 -20.19 -20.49 -5.34
N TRP A 236 -21.20 -20.41 -4.47
CA TRP A 236 -21.21 -20.28 -3.00
C TRP A 236 -20.36 -21.31 -2.19
N ARG A 237 -19.25 -21.83 -2.72
CA ARG A 237 -18.26 -22.59 -1.96
C ARG A 237 -17.53 -21.64 -1.02
N ARG A 238 -18.02 -21.54 0.21
CA ARG A 238 -17.50 -20.76 1.36
C ARG A 238 -15.99 -20.95 1.69
N GLY A 239 -15.26 -21.80 0.98
CA GLY A 239 -13.87 -22.19 1.28
C GLY A 239 -12.77 -21.48 0.49
N ASN A 240 -13.06 -20.65 -0.51
CA ASN A 240 -12.02 -20.05 -1.37
C ASN A 240 -11.79 -18.54 -1.14
N HIS A 241 -12.52 -17.91 -0.22
CA HIS A 241 -12.36 -16.48 0.07
C HIS A 241 -10.93 -16.20 0.55
N ARG A 242 -10.29 -15.17 -0.01
CA ARG A 242 -8.93 -14.75 0.36
C ARG A 242 -7.87 -15.86 0.28
N SER A 243 -8.13 -16.88 -0.55
CA SER A 243 -7.20 -17.98 -0.76
C SER A 243 -5.97 -17.53 -1.56
N VAL A 244 -4.81 -18.06 -1.17
CA VAL A 244 -3.56 -17.96 -1.91
C VAL A 244 -3.10 -19.36 -2.24
N LYS A 245 -2.78 -19.59 -3.52
CA LYS A 245 -2.17 -20.84 -4.00
C LYS A 245 -1.01 -20.50 -4.88
N GLY A 246 0.07 -21.25 -4.78
CA GLY A 246 1.23 -20.95 -5.59
C GLY A 246 2.30 -22.02 -5.53
N LYS A 247 3.44 -21.68 -6.10
CA LYS A 247 4.61 -22.53 -6.14
C LYS A 247 5.88 -21.72 -6.17
N ILE A 248 6.96 -22.30 -5.66
CA ILE A 248 8.33 -21.83 -5.86
C ILE A 248 9.02 -22.86 -6.75
N PHE A 249 9.74 -22.40 -7.77
CA PHE A 249 10.42 -23.23 -8.75
C PHE A 249 11.78 -22.62 -9.14
N ASP A 250 12.66 -23.46 -9.65
CA ASP A 250 13.91 -23.03 -10.26
C ASP A 250 13.64 -22.51 -11.68
N SER A 251 14.08 -21.29 -11.99
CA SER A 251 13.81 -20.60 -13.25
C SER A 251 14.38 -21.34 -14.47
N SER A 252 15.51 -22.04 -14.30
CA SER A 252 16.23 -22.67 -15.41
C SER A 252 15.62 -24.01 -15.81
N SER A 253 15.29 -24.84 -14.82
CA SER A 253 14.72 -26.18 -14.99
C SER A 253 13.20 -26.20 -15.01
N LEU A 254 12.56 -25.11 -14.56
CA LEU A 254 11.13 -25.00 -14.29
C LEU A 254 10.62 -26.05 -13.28
N GLN A 255 11.54 -26.67 -12.54
CA GLN A 255 11.21 -27.67 -11.54
C GLN A 255 10.63 -27.00 -10.31
N THR A 256 9.38 -27.36 -9.99
CA THR A 256 8.76 -26.95 -8.73
C THR A 256 9.46 -27.60 -7.55
N VAL A 257 9.88 -26.78 -6.58
CA VAL A 257 10.52 -27.23 -5.34
C VAL A 257 9.59 -27.10 -4.14
N TYR A 258 8.69 -26.11 -4.15
CA TYR A 258 7.71 -25.91 -3.09
C TYR A 258 6.31 -25.60 -3.63
N GLU A 259 5.29 -26.08 -2.91
CA GLU A 259 3.88 -25.71 -3.11
C GLU A 259 3.42 -24.80 -1.98
N ILE A 260 2.63 -23.78 -2.30
CA ILE A 260 2.08 -22.82 -1.34
C ILE A 260 0.57 -22.91 -1.36
N ASP A 261 -0.05 -23.00 -0.18
CA ASP A 261 -1.50 -23.05 -0.02
C ASP A 261 -1.91 -22.40 1.31
N GLY A 262 -3.04 -21.69 1.30
CA GLY A 262 -3.64 -21.14 2.51
C GLY A 262 -4.52 -19.93 2.23
N HIS A 263 -4.65 -19.08 3.25
CA HIS A 263 -5.42 -17.84 3.21
C HIS A 263 -4.60 -16.68 3.78
N TRP A 264 -4.50 -15.58 3.03
CA TRP A 264 -3.63 -14.46 3.43
C TRP A 264 -4.14 -13.69 4.66
N ASP A 265 -5.41 -13.85 5.02
CA ASP A 265 -6.02 -13.31 6.24
C ASP A 265 -6.02 -14.32 7.41
N ARG A 266 -5.43 -15.51 7.22
CA ARG A 266 -5.30 -16.55 8.25
C ARG A 266 -3.89 -17.11 8.24
N THR A 267 -3.70 -18.36 7.81
CA THR A 267 -2.41 -19.02 7.73
C THR A 267 -2.08 -19.39 6.30
N VAL A 268 -0.79 -19.32 5.97
CA VAL A 268 -0.25 -19.81 4.70
C VAL A 268 0.88 -20.78 4.99
N GLY A 269 0.81 -21.95 4.36
CA GLY A 269 1.80 -23.00 4.46
C GLY A 269 2.61 -23.16 3.18
N VAL A 270 3.83 -23.66 3.34
CA VAL A 270 4.69 -24.14 2.26
C VAL A 270 4.93 -25.64 2.44
N LYS A 271 4.81 -26.40 1.36
CA LYS A 271 5.12 -27.82 1.31
C LYS A 271 6.35 -28.05 0.46
N ASP A 272 7.38 -28.65 1.05
CA ASP A 272 8.56 -29.14 0.34
C ASP A 272 8.21 -30.40 -0.45
N ILE A 273 8.41 -30.38 -1.76
CA ILE A 273 8.05 -31.51 -2.63
C ILE A 273 8.99 -32.71 -2.41
N SER A 274 10.25 -32.46 -2.04
CA SER A 274 11.26 -33.52 -1.92
C SER A 274 10.98 -34.48 -0.76
N ASN A 275 10.41 -33.97 0.33
CA ASN A 275 10.20 -34.72 1.57
C ASN A 275 8.75 -34.64 2.09
N GLY A 276 7.88 -33.86 1.44
CA GLY A 276 6.48 -33.70 1.82
C GLY A 276 6.23 -32.83 3.07
N LYS A 277 7.26 -32.24 3.67
CA LYS A 277 7.16 -31.45 4.90
C LYS A 277 6.35 -30.18 4.66
N LEU A 278 5.29 -30.02 5.45
CA LEU A 278 4.48 -28.80 5.51
C LEU A 278 4.97 -27.89 6.64
N THR A 279 5.19 -26.61 6.35
CA THR A 279 5.59 -25.60 7.32
C THR A 279 4.70 -24.37 7.18
N ILE A 280 4.17 -23.84 8.29
CA ILE A 280 3.46 -22.55 8.28
C ILE A 280 4.49 -21.43 8.17
N ILE A 281 4.37 -20.61 7.14
CA ILE A 281 5.32 -19.53 6.84
C ILE A 281 4.79 -18.15 7.24
N TYR A 282 3.46 -18.03 7.36
CA TYR A 282 2.77 -16.80 7.70
C TYR A 282 1.49 -17.08 8.50
N ASN A 283 1.26 -16.27 9.53
CA ASN A 283 0.05 -16.24 10.34
C ASN A 283 -0.41 -14.79 10.50
N ALA A 284 -1.54 -14.43 9.88
CA ALA A 284 -2.09 -13.09 9.88
C ALA A 284 -2.35 -12.54 11.29
N LYS A 285 -2.79 -13.40 12.22
CA LYS A 285 -3.06 -12.98 13.60
C LYS A 285 -1.78 -12.59 14.36
N GLU A 286 -0.62 -13.12 13.97
CA GLU A 286 0.66 -12.75 14.58
C GLU A 286 1.26 -11.49 13.94
N VAL A 287 0.91 -11.21 12.68
CA VAL A 287 1.58 -10.17 11.89
C VAL A 287 0.77 -8.89 11.76
N ILE A 288 -0.55 -8.97 11.63
CA ILE A 288 -1.43 -7.83 11.33
C ILE A 288 -2.59 -7.65 12.33
N SER A 289 -2.47 -8.23 13.53
CA SER A 289 -3.34 -7.95 14.69
C SER A 289 -2.64 -7.01 15.67
N GLY A 290 -3.43 -6.29 16.49
CA GLY A 290 -2.89 -5.45 17.57
C GLY A 290 -2.06 -4.25 17.10
N LEU A 291 -2.22 -3.81 15.85
CA LEU A 291 -1.47 -2.71 15.27
C LEU A 291 -1.82 -1.36 15.94
N THR A 292 -0.80 -0.56 16.22
CA THR A 292 -0.93 0.77 16.81
C THR A 292 -0.90 1.85 15.74
N ALA A 293 -1.51 3.00 16.04
CA ALA A 293 -1.36 4.17 15.19
C ALA A 293 0.07 4.74 15.35
N PRO A 294 0.72 5.17 14.27
CA PRO A 294 1.93 5.97 14.37
C PRO A 294 1.68 7.24 15.18
N ILE A 295 2.72 7.74 15.83
CA ILE A 295 2.71 8.97 16.63
C ILE A 295 3.75 9.96 16.10
N VAL A 296 3.51 11.25 16.32
CA VAL A 296 4.48 12.30 16.01
C VAL A 296 5.43 12.43 17.19
N LYS A 297 6.72 12.19 16.97
CA LYS A 297 7.78 12.34 17.97
C LYS A 297 8.33 13.76 17.98
N ASP A 298 8.54 14.35 16.80
CA ASP A 298 8.98 15.74 16.65
C ASP A 298 8.09 16.48 15.64
N PRO A 299 7.07 17.23 16.12
CA PRO A 299 6.17 17.98 15.26
C PRO A 299 6.86 19.03 14.38
N LYS A 300 8.01 19.58 14.81
CA LYS A 300 8.71 20.65 14.08
C LYS A 300 9.48 20.12 12.87
N GLU A 301 9.82 18.84 12.89
CA GLU A 301 10.50 18.16 11.80
C GLU A 301 9.53 17.57 10.75
N VAL A 302 8.22 17.55 11.04
CA VAL A 302 7.21 17.09 10.08
C VAL A 302 7.10 18.08 8.91
N TRP A 303 7.30 17.58 7.69
CA TRP A 303 7.23 18.42 6.50
C TRP A 303 5.80 18.90 6.20
N PRO A 304 5.64 20.11 5.63
CA PRO A 304 4.34 20.58 5.16
C PRO A 304 3.71 19.69 4.06
N THR A 305 4.52 18.87 3.40
CA THR A 305 4.09 17.90 2.39
C THR A 305 3.67 16.55 2.99
N GLU A 306 3.83 16.32 4.29
CA GLU A 306 3.42 15.06 4.94
C GLU A 306 1.92 14.84 4.75
N SER A 307 1.50 13.68 4.27
CA SER A 307 0.13 13.21 4.16
C SER A 307 -0.74 13.58 5.37
N ALA A 308 -0.28 13.33 6.61
CA ALA A 308 -1.06 13.61 7.81
C ALA A 308 -1.20 15.12 8.12
N MET A 309 -0.33 15.95 7.55
CA MET A 309 -0.44 17.42 7.55
C MET A 309 -1.33 17.93 6.41
N VAL A 310 -1.11 17.45 5.18
CA VAL A 310 -1.86 17.87 3.99
C VAL A 310 -3.37 17.60 4.17
N TRP A 311 -3.70 16.44 4.71
CA TRP A 311 -5.08 15.98 4.85
C TRP A 311 -5.65 16.16 6.25
N SER A 312 -4.99 16.92 7.14
CA SER A 312 -5.38 17.07 8.54
C SER A 312 -6.85 17.43 8.74
N ASP A 313 -7.28 18.49 8.06
CA ASP A 313 -8.59 19.12 8.29
C ASP A 313 -9.71 18.24 7.71
N VAL A 314 -9.40 17.55 6.59
CA VAL A 314 -10.30 16.55 5.99
C VAL A 314 -10.46 15.37 6.95
N SER A 315 -9.34 14.81 7.42
CA SER A 315 -9.32 13.66 8.32
C SER A 315 -10.01 13.97 9.65
N GLN A 316 -9.76 15.13 10.25
CA GLN A 316 -10.44 15.56 11.47
C GLN A 316 -11.96 15.65 11.27
N SER A 317 -12.39 16.21 10.13
CA SER A 317 -13.81 16.38 9.82
C SER A 317 -14.51 15.05 9.52
N ILE A 318 -13.83 14.11 8.84
CA ILE A 318 -14.33 12.73 8.66
C ILE A 318 -14.47 12.02 10.00
N LEU A 319 -13.46 12.12 10.87
CA LEU A 319 -13.49 11.51 12.21
C LEU A 319 -14.60 12.08 13.10
N SER A 320 -14.90 13.38 12.98
CA SER A 320 -16.02 14.02 13.67
C SER A 320 -17.38 13.84 12.96
N LYS A 321 -17.43 13.12 11.84
CA LYS A 321 -18.62 12.92 10.98
C LYS A 321 -19.25 14.23 10.48
N ASP A 322 -18.45 15.29 10.35
CA ASP A 322 -18.87 16.57 9.77
C ASP A 322 -18.56 16.57 8.26
N TRP A 323 -19.50 16.02 7.48
CA TRP A 323 -19.31 15.78 6.06
C TRP A 323 -19.25 17.06 5.21
N GLU A 324 -19.92 18.13 5.66
CA GLU A 324 -19.88 19.42 4.97
C GLU A 324 -18.53 20.10 5.20
N LYS A 325 -18.02 20.10 6.45
CA LYS A 325 -16.66 20.57 6.73
C LYS A 325 -15.61 19.74 6.02
N ALA A 326 -15.78 18.41 5.95
CA ALA A 326 -14.87 17.53 5.22
C ALA A 326 -14.86 17.85 3.71
N ARG A 327 -16.02 18.19 3.12
CA ARG A 327 -16.14 18.59 1.71
C ARG A 327 -15.39 19.88 1.45
N GLU A 328 -15.61 20.91 2.26
CA GLU A 328 -14.93 22.20 2.09
C GLU A 328 -13.42 22.07 2.31
N ALA A 329 -12.97 21.35 3.35
CA ALA A 329 -11.55 21.10 3.59
C ALA A 329 -10.89 20.35 2.41
N LYS A 330 -11.55 19.32 1.87
CA LYS A 330 -11.05 18.55 0.72
C LYS A 330 -10.94 19.43 -0.53
N LYS A 331 -11.96 20.26 -0.77
CA LYS A 331 -11.98 21.23 -1.88
C LYS A 331 -10.81 22.21 -1.78
N VAL A 332 -10.50 22.73 -0.59
CA VAL A 332 -9.34 23.64 -0.38
C VAL A 332 -8.02 22.98 -0.79
N VAL A 333 -7.78 21.73 -0.38
CA VAL A 333 -6.56 21.00 -0.76
C VAL A 333 -6.47 20.82 -2.28
N GLU A 334 -7.56 20.37 -2.90
CA GLU A 334 -7.61 20.09 -4.35
C GLU A 334 -7.56 21.36 -5.22
N GLU A 335 -8.12 22.48 -4.76
CA GLU A 335 -8.07 23.77 -5.46
C GLU A 335 -6.67 24.36 -5.44
N LYS A 336 -6.01 24.32 -4.28
CA LYS A 336 -4.60 24.73 -4.16
C LYS A 336 -3.70 23.93 -5.09
N GLN A 337 -3.94 22.62 -5.23
CA GLN A 337 -3.20 21.80 -6.20
C GLN A 337 -3.47 22.20 -7.65
N ARG A 338 -4.73 22.47 -8.00
CA ARG A 338 -5.09 22.95 -9.34
C ARG A 338 -4.46 24.31 -9.65
N GLU A 339 -4.32 25.19 -8.67
CA GLU A 339 -3.61 26.47 -8.79
C GLU A 339 -2.11 26.27 -9.04
N LEU A 340 -1.44 25.48 -8.19
CA LEU A 340 -0.01 25.20 -8.34
C LEU A 340 0.34 24.53 -9.67
N LEU A 341 -0.56 23.69 -10.19
CA LEU A 341 -0.42 23.10 -11.52
C LEU A 341 -0.50 24.17 -12.61
N ARG A 342 -1.52 25.03 -12.59
CA ARG A 342 -1.67 26.13 -13.56
C ARG A 342 -0.47 27.09 -13.54
N GLU A 343 0.03 27.41 -12.35
CA GLU A 343 1.23 28.23 -12.21
C GLU A 343 2.45 27.59 -12.86
N ARG A 344 2.71 26.30 -12.59
CA ARG A 344 3.80 25.57 -13.26
C ARG A 344 3.65 25.51 -14.76
N ASP A 345 2.46 25.18 -15.24
CA ASP A 345 2.17 25.10 -16.68
C ASP A 345 2.41 26.46 -17.36
N SER A 346 2.01 27.56 -16.71
CA SER A 346 2.25 28.92 -17.22
C SER A 346 3.74 29.29 -17.31
N ARG A 347 4.60 28.65 -16.50
CA ARG A 347 6.06 28.82 -16.54
C ARG A 347 6.75 27.79 -17.43
N GLY A 348 6.01 26.81 -17.99
CA GLY A 348 6.58 25.71 -18.77
C GLY A 348 7.46 24.76 -17.94
N GLU A 349 7.24 24.73 -16.62
CA GLU A 349 8.05 23.93 -15.70
C GLU A 349 7.50 22.51 -15.56
N THR A 350 8.39 21.51 -15.64
CA THR A 350 8.04 20.13 -15.31
C THR A 350 8.24 19.89 -13.81
N TRP A 351 7.34 19.12 -13.18
CA TRP A 351 7.55 18.69 -11.80
C TRP A 351 8.75 17.75 -11.71
N ILE A 352 9.65 18.04 -10.77
CA ILE A 352 10.79 17.18 -10.43
C ILE A 352 10.56 16.70 -8.99
N PRO A 353 10.38 15.39 -8.77
CA PRO A 353 10.25 14.84 -7.43
C PRO A 353 11.49 15.14 -6.58
N LYS A 354 11.29 15.33 -5.28
CA LYS A 354 12.35 15.75 -4.36
C LYS A 354 13.24 14.59 -3.90
N HIS A 355 12.69 13.39 -3.83
CA HIS A 355 13.35 12.24 -3.21
C HIS A 355 13.65 11.10 -4.19
N PHE A 356 13.09 11.18 -5.41
CA PHE A 356 13.21 10.13 -6.42
C PHE A 356 13.58 10.71 -7.78
N THR A 357 14.47 10.02 -8.49
CA THR A 357 14.60 10.16 -9.94
C THR A 357 13.57 9.27 -10.61
N VAL A 358 12.84 9.81 -11.57
CA VAL A 358 11.72 9.11 -12.20
C VAL A 358 11.90 9.08 -13.70
N SER A 359 11.66 7.92 -14.29
CA SER A 359 11.60 7.73 -15.74
C SER A 359 10.34 6.97 -16.13
N HIS A 360 9.90 7.15 -17.38
CA HIS A 360 8.75 6.45 -17.92
C HIS A 360 9.03 6.02 -19.36
N SER A 361 8.81 4.74 -19.65
CA SER A 361 8.85 4.19 -21.02
C SER A 361 7.54 3.47 -21.35
N LYS A 362 7.20 3.36 -22.63
CA LYS A 362 5.96 2.66 -23.05
C LYS A 362 6.02 1.17 -22.72
N GLU A 363 7.19 0.55 -22.83
CA GLU A 363 7.40 -0.87 -22.62
C GLU A 363 7.62 -1.22 -21.13
N GLY A 364 8.32 -0.36 -20.38
CA GLY A 364 8.71 -0.59 -18.98
C GLY A 364 7.81 0.07 -17.94
N GLY A 365 6.92 0.98 -18.36
CA GLY A 365 6.09 1.77 -17.45
C GLY A 365 6.92 2.79 -16.65
N TRP A 366 6.47 3.10 -15.44
CA TRP A 366 7.14 4.00 -14.52
C TRP A 366 8.24 3.28 -13.75
N ASP A 367 9.42 3.90 -13.68
CA ASP A 367 10.53 3.45 -12.84
C ASP A 367 10.97 4.60 -11.92
N CYS A 368 11.04 4.31 -10.63
CA CYS A 368 11.36 5.27 -9.59
C CYS A 368 12.58 4.78 -8.81
N SER A 369 13.66 5.56 -8.83
CA SER A 369 14.89 5.25 -8.08
C SER A 369 15.11 6.31 -7.00
N PRO A 370 15.46 5.93 -5.77
CA PRO A 370 15.72 6.89 -4.71
C PRO A 370 16.98 7.71 -5.02
N ILE A 371 16.95 9.00 -4.70
CA ILE A 371 18.12 9.90 -4.85
C ILE A 371 19.15 9.62 -3.76
N GLN A 372 18.68 9.36 -2.54
CA GLN A 372 19.52 9.07 -1.39
C GLN A 372 19.70 7.56 -1.24
N LYS A 373 20.89 7.14 -0.84
CA LYS A 373 21.19 5.72 -0.56
C LYS A 373 20.40 5.18 0.64
N TRP A 374 20.20 6.01 1.65
CA TRP A 374 19.54 5.63 2.90
C TRP A 374 18.42 6.60 3.24
N VAL A 375 17.34 6.08 3.83
CA VAL A 375 16.24 6.90 4.34
C VAL A 375 16.60 7.35 5.75
N PRO A 376 16.62 8.67 6.03
CA PRO A 376 16.92 9.18 7.36
C PRO A 376 15.80 8.82 8.36
N PRO A 377 16.09 8.84 9.68
CA PRO A 377 15.06 8.75 10.71
C PRO A 377 13.94 9.77 10.52
N ALA A 378 12.72 9.38 10.85
CA ALA A 378 11.52 10.16 10.62
C ALA A 378 10.97 10.83 11.89
N PRO A 379 10.25 11.95 11.75
CA PRO A 379 9.56 12.59 12.86
C PRO A 379 8.31 11.83 13.31
N ILE A 380 7.75 10.96 12.47
CA ILE A 380 6.63 10.06 12.80
C ILE A 380 7.20 8.67 13.09
N VAL A 381 6.75 8.07 14.19
CA VAL A 381 7.24 6.75 14.63
C VAL A 381 6.10 5.79 14.95
N VAL A 382 6.30 4.50 14.70
CA VAL A 382 5.42 3.46 15.24
C VAL A 382 5.79 3.21 16.70
N PRO A 383 4.85 3.31 17.66
CA PRO A 383 5.11 2.94 19.05
C PRO A 383 5.50 1.45 19.14
N LEU A 384 6.60 1.18 19.86
CA LEU A 384 7.08 -0.19 20.14
C LEU A 384 6.22 -0.89 21.19
#